data_AF-A0A5N5E9S2-F1
#
_entry.id   AF-A0A5N5E9S2-F1
#
_cell.length_a   1.000
_cell.length_b   1.000
_cell.length_c   1.000
_cell.angle_alpha   90.00
_cell.angle_beta   90.00
_cell.angle_gamma   90.00
#
_symmetry.space_group_name_H-M   'P 1'
#
loop_
_entity.id
_entity.type
_entity.pdbx_description
1 polymer ?
#
loop_
_entity_poly.entity_id
_entity_poly.type
_entity_poly.pdbx_seq_one_letter_code
_entity_poly.pdbx_strand_id
1 'polypeptide(L)' 'DWDKWPGWAPLGGPGQPVDIAGPALFLASDLARYITGTVIHVDGGSHAAGGWFPTEEGGWTNRPRKA' A
#
# COMPACT_ATOMS: atom_id res chain seq x y z
N ASP A 1 -0.11 -15.26 12.52
CA ASP A 1 0.67 -14.05 12.20
C ASP A 1 -0.16 -12.94 11.55
N TRP A 2 -1.43 -12.74 11.97
CA TRP A 2 -2.16 -11.51 11.59
C TRP A 2 -1.54 -10.28 12.25
N ASP A 3 -0.77 -10.50 13.31
CA ASP A 3 -0.07 -9.49 14.12
C ASP A 3 1.12 -8.85 13.38
N LYS A 4 1.65 -9.49 12.30
CA LYS A 4 2.77 -8.98 11.51
C LYS A 4 2.36 -8.10 10.33
N TRP A 5 1.07 -8.11 9.99
CA TRP A 5 0.55 -7.36 8.86
C TRP A 5 0.77 -5.84 8.92
N PRO A 6 0.75 -5.20 10.11
CA PRO A 6 1.02 -3.77 10.22
C PRO A 6 2.39 -3.34 9.68
N GLY A 7 3.38 -4.24 9.61
CA GLY A 7 4.72 -3.90 9.11
C GLY A 7 4.92 -4.04 7.60
N TRP A 8 3.93 -4.53 6.85
CA TRP A 8 4.16 -4.95 5.46
C TRP A 8 3.99 -3.85 4.41
N ALA A 9 3.30 -2.77 4.75
CA ALA A 9 3.17 -1.59 3.90
C ALA A 9 3.71 -0.37 4.67
N PRO A 10 4.36 0.60 4.00
CA PRO A 10 4.77 1.87 4.61
C PRO A 10 3.67 2.58 5.39
N LEU A 11 2.41 2.47 4.97
CA LEU A 11 1.25 3.05 5.67
C LEU A 11 0.67 2.18 6.80
N GLY A 12 1.32 1.07 7.16
CA GLY A 12 1.02 0.38 8.42
C GLY A 12 0.01 -0.76 8.33
N GLY A 13 -0.18 -1.40 7.16
CA GLY A 13 -1.02 -2.60 7.07
C GLY A 13 -1.69 -2.86 5.71
N PRO A 14 -2.62 -3.84 5.64
CA PRO A 14 -3.30 -4.24 4.42
C PRO A 14 -4.28 -3.21 3.85
N GLY A 15 -4.45 -2.05 4.48
CA GLY A 15 -5.49 -1.09 4.18
C GLY A 15 -6.89 -1.55 4.64
N GLN A 16 -7.88 -0.70 4.40
CA GLN A 16 -9.29 -0.89 4.68
C GLN A 16 -10.10 -0.71 3.39
N PRO A 17 -11.34 -1.23 3.29
CA PRO A 17 -12.17 -1.04 2.09
C PRO A 17 -12.34 0.43 1.66
N VAL A 18 -12.36 1.35 2.63
CA VAL A 18 -12.46 2.80 2.37
C VAL A 18 -11.24 3.37 1.63
N ASP A 19 -10.05 2.77 1.81
CA ASP A 19 -8.82 3.21 1.14
C ASP A 19 -8.88 2.95 -0.36
N ILE A 20 -9.64 1.95 -0.82
CA ILE A 20 -9.93 1.70 -2.25
C ILE A 20 -11.11 2.56 -2.74
N ALA A 21 -12.14 2.73 -1.91
CA ALA A 21 -13.35 3.44 -2.29
C ALA A 21 -13.09 4.90 -2.71
N GLY A 22 -12.20 5.60 -1.99
CA GLY A 22 -11.84 7.00 -2.29
C GLY A 22 -11.20 7.18 -3.68
N PRO A 23 -10.08 6.51 -3.98
CA PRO A 23 -9.45 6.54 -5.30
C PRO A 23 -10.38 6.06 -6.43
N ALA A 24 -11.20 5.03 -6.18
CA ALA A 24 -12.19 4.57 -7.15
C ALA A 24 -13.23 5.67 -7.46
N LEU A 25 -13.74 6.36 -6.44
CA LEU A 25 -14.66 7.48 -6.61
C LEU A 25 -14.01 8.65 -7.36
N PHE A 26 -12.76 8.98 -7.05
CA PHE A 26 -12.00 9.98 -7.79
C PHE A 26 -11.90 9.64 -9.28
N LEU A 27 -11.50 8.40 -9.60
CA LEU A 27 -11.38 7.93 -10.98
C LEU A 27 -12.71 7.87 -11.73
N ALA A 28 -13.82 7.66 -11.02
CA ALA A 28 -15.16 7.68 -11.59
C ALA A 28 -15.74 9.10 -11.75
N SER A 29 -15.06 10.13 -11.25
CA SER A 29 -15.54 11.52 -11.26
C SER A 29 -14.94 12.35 -12.41
N ASP A 30 -15.55 13.51 -12.67
CA ASP A 30 -15.03 14.49 -13.65
C ASP A 30 -13.64 15.03 -13.29
N LEU A 31 -13.19 14.88 -12.04
CA LEU A 31 -11.84 15.28 -11.62
C LEU A 31 -10.75 14.47 -12.33
N ALA A 32 -11.07 13.25 -12.75
CA ALA A 32 -10.15 12.36 -13.45
C ALA A 32 -10.31 12.38 -14.98
N ARG A 33 -11.06 13.34 -15.56
CA ARG A 33 -11.46 13.35 -16.99
C ARG A 33 -10.33 13.27 -18.02
N TYR A 34 -9.08 13.54 -17.63
CA TYR A 34 -7.90 13.47 -18.50
C TYR A 34 -6.93 12.34 -18.13
N ILE A 35 -7.32 11.48 -17.19
CA ILE A 35 -6.55 10.30 -16.78
C ILE A 35 -7.10 9.11 -17.57
N THR A 36 -6.24 8.49 -18.37
CA THR A 36 -6.57 7.27 -19.13
C THR A 36 -5.32 6.40 -19.27
N GLY A 37 -5.51 5.10 -19.49
CA GLY A 37 -4.41 4.14 -19.72
C GLY A 37 -3.40 4.01 -18.56
N THR A 38 -3.77 4.44 -17.36
CA THR A 38 -2.87 4.53 -16.20
C THR A 38 -3.32 3.59 -15.08
N VAL A 39 -2.35 2.97 -14.40
CA VAL A 39 -2.58 2.16 -13.20
C VAL A 39 -2.18 2.97 -11.97
N ILE A 40 -3.12 3.15 -11.04
CA ILE A 40 -2.85 3.77 -9.73
C ILE A 40 -2.75 2.66 -8.69
N HIS A 41 -1.59 2.55 -8.03
CA HIS A 41 -1.39 1.60 -6.94
C HIS A 41 -2.01 2.17 -5.67
N VAL A 42 -2.90 1.39 -5.05
CA VAL A 42 -3.57 1.74 -3.79
C VAL A 42 -3.26 0.64 -2.78
N ASP A 43 -2.01 0.57 -2.34
CA ASP A 43 -1.43 -0.58 -1.63
C ASP A 43 -0.64 -0.18 -0.38
N GLY A 44 -0.87 1.02 0.15
CA GLY A 44 -0.16 1.54 1.30
C GLY A 44 1.33 1.78 1.09
N GLY A 45 1.82 1.78 -0.16
CA GLY A 45 3.23 1.97 -0.52
C GLY A 45 4.02 0.66 -0.70
N SER A 46 3.35 -0.49 -0.71
CA SER A 46 4.00 -1.80 -0.82
C SER A 46 4.82 -1.95 -2.10
N HIS A 47 4.28 -1.51 -3.25
CA HIS A 47 4.99 -1.52 -4.52
C HIS A 47 6.18 -0.55 -4.54
N ALA A 48 6.01 0.64 -3.96
CA ALA A 48 7.06 1.65 -3.86
C ALA A 48 8.22 1.19 -2.95
N ALA A 49 7.93 0.40 -1.91
CA ALA A 49 8.94 -0.15 -1.01
C ALA A 49 9.81 -1.23 -1.65
N GLY A 50 9.49 -1.72 -2.87
CA GLY A 50 10.31 -2.69 -3.59
C GLY A 50 10.48 -4.04 -2.86
N GLY A 51 9.54 -4.38 -1.97
CA GLY A 51 9.61 -5.58 -1.14
C GLY A 51 10.49 -5.47 0.09
N TRP A 52 10.89 -4.26 0.50
CA TRP A 52 11.55 -4.00 1.77
C TRP A 52 10.55 -3.68 2.88
N PHE A 53 10.73 -4.30 4.04
CA PHE A 53 9.87 -4.17 5.20
C PHE A 53 10.68 -3.69 6.41
N PRO A 54 10.16 -2.77 7.24
CA PRO A 54 10.79 -2.42 8.50
C PRO A 54 10.85 -3.63 9.44
N THR A 55 11.92 -3.76 10.20
CA THR A 55 12.09 -4.79 11.24
C THR A 55 11.79 -4.24 12.64
N GLU A 56 11.32 -5.08 13.56
CA GLU A 56 11.08 -4.68 14.97
C GLU A 56 12.36 -4.17 15.66
N GLU A 57 13.53 -4.74 15.35
CA GLU A 57 14.84 -4.36 15.90
C GLU A 57 15.43 -3.08 15.27
N GLY A 58 14.74 -2.49 14.30
CA GLY A 58 15.23 -1.39 13.46
C GLY A 58 16.01 -1.89 12.23
N GLY A 59 15.85 -1.18 11.12
CA GLY A 59 16.41 -1.57 9.81
C GLY A 59 15.34 -2.04 8.81
N TRP A 60 15.79 -2.66 7.72
CA TRP A 60 14.92 -3.12 6.63
C TRP A 60 15.28 -4.55 6.20
N THR A 61 14.28 -5.34 5.83
CA THR A 61 14.46 -6.71 5.35
C THR A 61 13.61 -6.96 4.11
N ASN A 62 14.13 -7.73 3.15
CA ASN A 62 13.34 -8.27 2.05
C ASN A 62 12.75 -9.67 2.37
N ARG A 63 12.88 -10.12 3.62
CA ARG A 63 12.34 -11.39 4.10
C ARG A 63 11.15 -11.12 5.03
N PRO A 64 9.90 -11.16 4.55
CA PRO A 64 8.71 -10.73 5.32
C PRO A 64 8.43 -11.54 6.59
N ARG A 65 9.04 -12.73 6.76
CA ARG A 65 8.98 -13.51 8.02
C ARG A 65 9.94 -13.02 9.10
N LYS A 66 10.95 -12.22 8.72
CA LYS A 66 11.97 -11.62 9.59
C LYS A 66 11.79 -10.11 9.75
N ALA A 67 10.71 -9.57 9.18
CA ALA A 67 10.22 -8.23 9.48
C ALA A 67 9.56 -8.29 10.85
#